data_AF-N8X320-F1
#
_entry.id   AF-N8X320-F1
#
_cell.length_a   1.000
_cell.length_b   1.000
_cell.length_c   1.000
_cell.angle_alpha   90.00
_cell.angle_beta   90.00
_cell.angle_gamma   90.00
#
_symmetry.space_group_name_H-M   'P 1'
#
loop_
_entity.id
_entity.type
_entity.pdbx_description
1 polymer ?
#
loop_
_entity_poly.entity_id
_entity_poly.type
_entity_poly.pdbx_seq_one_letter_code
_entity_poly.pdbx_strand_id
1 'polypeptide(L)'
;MEIKEIPTLEQKQAFWAEQLPNFESKYWLPSHFEFLIFDMDQGNYVIKDDLDPSFEDDATEIWHRVNTGWAMWKKAIKFTEQQATPEGFVLVPKKLSDELNDHLWDFMTDNFISTNEDGDSYIACDDFDLGKFYSEIIEAQEQKA
;
A
#
# COMPACT_ATOMS: atom_id res chain seq x y z
N MET A 1 1.79 -3.88 -24.21
CA MET A 1 1.01 -3.00 -23.31
C MET A 1 -0.05 -3.88 -22.67
N GLU A 2 0.12 -4.23 -21.41
CA GLU A 2 -0.94 -4.86 -20.63
C GLU A 2 -2.05 -3.83 -20.41
N ILE A 3 -3.27 -4.18 -20.81
CA ILE A 3 -4.44 -3.35 -20.55
C ILE A 3 -4.76 -3.55 -19.07
N LYS A 4 -4.54 -2.51 -18.24
CA LYS A 4 -4.98 -2.54 -16.83
C LYS A 4 -6.47 -2.84 -16.81
N GLU A 5 -6.85 -3.94 -16.20
CA GLU A 5 -8.23 -4.39 -16.08
C GLU A 5 -9.06 -3.29 -15.39
N ILE A 6 -10.23 -2.99 -15.97
CA ILE A 6 -11.13 -1.99 -15.40
C ILE A 6 -11.77 -2.61 -14.15
N PRO A 7 -11.64 -2.01 -12.95
CA PRO A 7 -12.18 -2.59 -11.74
C PRO A 7 -13.70 -2.77 -11.82
N THR A 8 -14.21 -3.91 -11.35
CA THR A 8 -15.64 -4.18 -11.23
C THR A 8 -16.27 -3.27 -10.19
N LEU A 9 -17.61 -3.16 -10.18
CA LEU A 9 -18.31 -2.37 -9.16
C LEU A 9 -18.06 -2.92 -7.76
N GLU A 10 -18.08 -4.25 -7.60
CA GLU A 10 -17.82 -4.92 -6.33
C GLU A 10 -16.41 -4.60 -5.79
N GLN A 11 -15.38 -4.63 -6.65
CA GLN A 11 -14.02 -4.23 -6.28
C GLN A 11 -13.95 -2.76 -5.86
N LYS A 12 -14.66 -1.88 -6.55
CA LYS A 12 -14.74 -0.45 -6.18
C LYS A 12 -15.46 -0.27 -4.85
N GLN A 13 -16.56 -0.98 -4.62
CA GLN A 13 -17.34 -0.94 -3.39
C GLN A 13 -16.54 -1.44 -2.20
N ALA A 14 -15.78 -2.53 -2.35
CA ALA A 14 -14.87 -3.02 -1.32
C ALA A 14 -13.84 -1.95 -0.95
N PHE A 15 -13.20 -1.34 -1.95
CA PHE A 15 -12.26 -0.24 -1.74
C PHE A 15 -12.92 0.97 -1.06
N TRP A 16 -14.13 1.36 -1.45
CA TRP A 16 -14.84 2.47 -0.80
C TRP A 16 -15.21 2.14 0.64
N ALA A 17 -15.75 0.95 0.90
CA ALA A 17 -16.11 0.51 2.24
C ALA A 17 -14.92 0.51 3.21
N GLU A 18 -13.73 0.12 2.73
CA GLU A 18 -12.50 0.20 3.52
C GLU A 18 -12.03 1.64 3.75
N GLN A 19 -12.10 2.48 2.72
CA GLN A 19 -11.49 3.81 2.75
C GLN A 19 -12.39 4.92 3.29
N LEU A 20 -13.71 4.74 3.29
CA LEU A 20 -14.67 5.70 3.84
C LEU A 20 -14.39 6.08 5.29
N PRO A 21 -14.33 5.15 6.26
CA PRO A 21 -14.07 5.52 7.65
C PRO A 21 -12.70 6.19 7.82
N ASN A 22 -11.70 5.82 7.00
CA ASN A 22 -10.38 6.44 7.00
C ASN A 22 -10.41 7.88 6.50
N PHE A 23 -11.21 8.16 5.47
CA PHE A 23 -11.40 9.50 4.94
C PHE A 23 -12.19 10.37 5.93
N GLU A 24 -13.35 9.91 6.40
CA GLU A 24 -14.22 10.66 7.30
C GLU A 24 -13.52 11.03 8.61
N SER A 25 -12.78 10.11 9.22
CA SER A 25 -12.03 10.35 10.46
C SER A 25 -10.88 11.35 10.32
N LYS A 26 -10.34 11.54 9.12
CA LYS A 26 -9.25 12.49 8.82
C LYS A 26 -9.76 13.79 8.21
N TYR A 27 -11.03 13.86 7.83
CA TYR A 27 -11.61 15.05 7.26
C TYR A 27 -11.74 16.14 8.34
N TRP A 28 -11.20 17.32 8.04
CA TRP A 28 -11.07 18.43 9.00
C TRP A 28 -12.38 19.06 9.50
N LEU A 29 -13.53 18.74 8.89
CA LEU A 29 -14.84 19.32 9.22
C LEU A 29 -15.89 18.20 9.28
N PRO A 30 -15.91 17.39 10.36
CA PRO A 30 -16.80 16.22 10.45
C PRO A 30 -18.29 16.56 10.37
N SER A 31 -18.72 17.75 10.82
CA SER A 31 -20.11 18.21 10.73
C SER A 31 -20.63 18.31 9.29
N HIS A 32 -19.75 18.36 8.29
CA HIS A 32 -20.16 18.35 6.88
C HIS A 32 -20.90 17.07 6.49
N PHE A 33 -20.60 15.95 7.15
CA PHE A 33 -21.26 14.67 6.88
C PHE A 33 -22.69 14.62 7.43
N GLU A 34 -23.11 15.59 8.25
CA GLU A 34 -24.50 15.68 8.71
C GLU A 34 -25.48 15.97 7.55
N PHE A 35 -25.00 16.57 6.47
CA PHE A 35 -25.78 16.95 5.28
C PHE A 35 -25.71 15.93 4.13
N LEU A 36 -24.84 14.93 4.24
CA LEU A 36 -24.47 14.04 3.15
C LEU A 36 -24.72 12.58 3.49
N ILE A 37 -24.95 11.77 2.45
CA ILE A 37 -24.95 10.32 2.52
C ILE A 37 -24.07 9.77 1.39
N PHE A 38 -23.36 8.68 1.64
CA PHE A 38 -22.52 8.07 0.62
C PHE A 38 -23.32 7.11 -0.27
N ASP A 39 -23.30 7.33 -1.59
CA ASP A 39 -23.88 6.45 -2.58
C ASP A 39 -22.85 5.38 -2.97
N MET A 40 -23.11 4.13 -2.59
CA MET A 40 -22.23 2.98 -2.86
C MET A 40 -22.29 2.49 -4.31
N ASP A 41 -23.23 2.94 -5.12
CA ASP A 41 -23.28 2.60 -6.55
C ASP A 41 -22.50 3.63 -7.39
N GLN A 42 -22.54 4.91 -6.98
CA GLN A 42 -21.81 5.98 -7.64
C GLN A 42 -20.40 6.21 -7.08
N GLY A 43 -20.16 5.85 -5.83
CA GLY A 43 -18.88 6.03 -5.15
C GLY A 43 -18.55 7.48 -4.80
N ASN A 44 -19.59 8.27 -4.51
CA ASN A 44 -19.53 9.68 -4.12
C ASN A 44 -20.56 9.98 -3.01
N TYR A 45 -20.42 11.15 -2.39
CA TYR A 45 -21.44 11.66 -1.49
C TYR A 45 -22.56 12.32 -2.29
N VAL A 46 -23.79 12.20 -1.81
CA VAL A 46 -24.98 12.91 -2.27
C VAL A 46 -25.60 13.67 -1.11
N ILE A 47 -26.34 14.75 -1.42
CA ILE A 47 -27.08 15.51 -0.40
C ILE A 47 -28.26 14.65 0.07
N LYS A 48 -28.55 14.68 1.37
CA LYS A 48 -29.70 13.93 1.92
C LYS A 48 -31.02 14.49 1.40
N ASP A 49 -31.93 13.60 0.99
CA ASP A 49 -33.22 13.97 0.43
C ASP A 49 -34.17 14.64 1.46
N ASP A 50 -33.94 14.41 2.75
CA ASP A 50 -34.76 14.94 3.85
C ASP A 50 -34.21 16.23 4.48
N LEU A 51 -33.27 16.90 3.81
CA LEU A 51 -32.68 18.13 4.29
C LEU A 51 -33.67 19.31 4.23
N ASP A 52 -33.69 20.12 5.29
CA ASP A 52 -34.47 21.36 5.29
C ASP A 52 -33.97 22.31 4.18
N PRO A 53 -34.86 22.81 3.29
CA PRO A 53 -34.49 23.67 2.17
C PRO A 53 -33.70 24.93 2.56
N SER A 54 -33.81 25.39 3.81
CA SER A 54 -33.02 26.53 4.30
C SER A 54 -31.51 26.27 4.33
N PHE A 55 -31.07 25.00 4.26
CA PHE A 55 -29.67 24.62 4.18
C PHE A 55 -29.22 24.24 2.76
N GLU A 56 -30.06 24.36 1.73
CA GLU A 56 -29.76 23.87 0.37
C GLU A 56 -28.45 24.44 -0.21
N ASP A 57 -28.23 25.75 -0.06
CA ASP A 57 -27.01 26.43 -0.53
C ASP A 57 -25.76 25.90 0.20
N ASP A 58 -25.83 25.80 1.53
CA ASP A 58 -24.74 25.28 2.36
C ASP A 58 -24.45 23.81 2.05
N ALA A 59 -25.49 22.98 1.89
CA ALA A 59 -25.36 21.57 1.56
C ALA A 59 -24.72 21.39 0.18
N THR A 60 -25.05 22.26 -0.77
CA THR A 60 -24.47 22.24 -2.12
C THR A 60 -22.98 22.56 -2.09
N GLU A 61 -22.56 23.59 -1.34
CA GLU A 61 -21.13 23.91 -1.17
C GLU A 61 -20.39 22.76 -0.48
N ILE A 62 -20.97 22.24 0.61
CA ILE A 62 -20.43 21.12 1.38
C ILE A 62 -20.27 19.89 0.49
N TRP A 63 -21.28 19.54 -0.30
CA TRP A 63 -21.27 18.42 -1.24
C TRP A 63 -20.11 18.51 -2.23
N HIS A 64 -19.91 19.67 -2.85
CA HIS A 64 -18.79 19.90 -3.76
C HIS A 64 -17.43 19.72 -3.06
N ARG A 65 -17.28 20.29 -1.88
CA ARG A 65 -16.02 20.28 -1.13
C ARG A 65 -15.66 18.89 -0.63
N VAL A 66 -16.62 18.16 -0.07
CA VAL A 66 -16.42 16.79 0.42
C VAL A 66 -16.11 15.86 -0.76
N ASN A 67 -16.83 15.93 -1.87
CA ASN A 67 -16.54 15.09 -3.04
C ASN A 67 -15.20 15.39 -3.69
N THR A 68 -14.77 16.65 -3.71
CA THR A 68 -13.42 17.02 -4.16
C THR A 68 -12.36 16.38 -3.26
N GLY A 69 -12.54 16.50 -1.94
CA GLY A 69 -11.66 15.85 -0.96
C GLY A 69 -11.62 14.33 -1.12
N TRP A 70 -12.78 13.70 -1.32
CA TRP A 70 -12.89 12.25 -1.54
C TRP A 70 -12.19 11.81 -2.84
N ALA A 71 -12.34 12.56 -3.93
CA ALA A 71 -11.65 12.27 -5.17
C ALA A 71 -10.12 12.33 -5.00
N MET A 72 -9.63 13.34 -4.28
CA MET A 72 -8.20 13.47 -3.96
C MET A 72 -7.72 12.35 -3.04
N TRP A 73 -8.50 11.98 -2.02
CA TRP A 73 -8.20 10.85 -1.12
C TRP A 73 -8.00 9.56 -1.90
N LYS A 74 -8.98 9.17 -2.73
CA LYS A 74 -8.90 7.95 -3.54
C LYS A 74 -7.68 7.96 -4.46
N LYS A 75 -7.33 9.11 -5.03
CA LYS A 75 -6.14 9.26 -5.88
C LYS A 75 -4.85 9.09 -5.07
N ALA A 76 -4.79 9.66 -3.86
CA ALA A 76 -3.63 9.54 -2.98
C ALA A 76 -3.40 8.09 -2.54
N ILE A 77 -4.45 7.37 -2.11
CA ILE A 77 -4.33 5.96 -1.72
C ILE A 77 -3.84 5.11 -2.90
N LYS A 78 -4.47 5.24 -4.07
CA LYS A 78 -4.03 4.53 -5.28
C LYS A 78 -2.60 4.86 -5.68
N PHE A 79 -2.19 6.11 -5.48
CA PHE A 79 -0.82 6.53 -5.75
C PHE A 79 0.17 5.89 -4.76
N THR A 80 -0.18 5.83 -3.46
CA THR A 80 0.63 5.13 -2.44
C THR A 80 0.72 3.63 -2.70
N GLU A 81 -0.38 2.97 -3.08
CA GLU A 81 -0.39 1.56 -3.48
C GLU A 81 0.49 1.30 -4.71
N GLN A 82 0.48 2.21 -5.69
CA GLN A 82 1.31 2.12 -6.89
C GLN A 82 2.77 2.54 -6.67
N GLN A 83 3.05 3.32 -5.62
CA GLN A 83 4.39 3.74 -5.22
C GLN A 83 4.98 2.88 -4.10
N ALA A 84 4.37 1.74 -3.75
CA ALA A 84 4.81 0.91 -2.62
C ALA A 84 6.32 0.56 -2.69
N THR A 85 6.90 0.52 -3.89
CA THR A 85 8.36 0.54 -4.06
C THR A 85 8.73 1.37 -5.30
N PRO A 86 9.50 2.47 -5.19
CA PRO A 86 10.02 3.15 -6.36
C PRO A 86 10.83 2.19 -7.24
N GLU A 87 10.81 2.39 -8.56
CA GLU A 87 11.61 1.58 -9.49
C GLU A 87 13.09 1.62 -9.10
N GLY A 88 13.72 0.45 -8.98
CA GLY A 88 15.12 0.30 -8.51
C GLY A 88 15.29 0.16 -7.00
N PHE A 89 14.20 0.10 -6.22
CA PHE A 89 14.24 -0.18 -4.78
C PHE A 89 13.59 -1.53 -4.47
N VAL A 90 13.96 -2.12 -3.34
CA VAL A 90 13.41 -3.38 -2.81
C VAL A 90 13.06 -3.15 -1.34
N LEU A 91 11.88 -3.61 -0.93
CA LEU A 91 11.49 -3.64 0.48
C LEU A 91 11.96 -4.93 1.12
N VAL A 92 12.84 -4.82 2.11
CA VAL A 92 13.29 -5.96 2.92
C VAL A 92 12.74 -5.79 4.34
N PRO A 93 12.17 -6.84 4.98
CA PRO A 93 11.73 -6.81 6.36
C PRO A 93 12.84 -6.37 7.31
N LYS A 94 12.51 -5.51 8.27
CA LYS A 94 13.45 -5.07 9.30
C LYS A 94 13.96 -6.22 10.19
N LYS A 95 13.17 -7.29 10.32
CA LYS A 95 13.55 -8.53 11.00
C LYS A 95 13.17 -9.70 10.11
N LEU A 96 14.14 -10.58 9.86
CA LEU A 96 13.92 -11.84 9.17
C LEU A 96 13.36 -12.86 10.18
N SER A 97 12.50 -13.77 9.71
CA SER A 97 12.11 -14.93 10.50
C SER A 97 13.31 -15.85 10.72
N ASP A 98 13.34 -16.59 11.83
CA ASP A 98 14.44 -17.53 12.14
C ASP A 98 14.72 -18.50 10.97
N GLU A 99 13.67 -19.07 10.35
CA GLU A 99 13.80 -19.94 9.17
C GLU A 99 14.49 -19.26 7.97
N LEU A 100 14.21 -17.97 7.75
CA LEU A 100 14.78 -17.22 6.64
C LEU A 100 16.22 -16.81 6.96
N ASN A 101 16.49 -16.52 8.24
CA ASN A 101 17.84 -16.25 8.71
C ASN A 101 18.72 -17.49 8.53
N ASP A 102 18.24 -18.67 8.91
CA ASP A 102 18.96 -19.94 8.75
C ASP A 102 19.22 -20.25 7.27
N HIS A 103 18.20 -20.10 6.41
CA HIS A 103 18.35 -20.24 4.95
C HIS A 103 19.43 -19.31 4.37
N LEU A 104 19.44 -18.05 4.81
CA LEU A 104 20.44 -17.08 4.37
C LEU A 104 21.84 -17.40 4.92
N TRP A 105 21.95 -17.98 6.11
CA TRP A 105 23.24 -18.45 6.64
C TRP A 105 23.80 -19.60 5.81
N ASP A 106 22.97 -20.57 5.42
CA ASP A 106 23.38 -21.67 4.55
C ASP A 106 23.80 -21.14 3.18
N PHE A 107 22.98 -20.26 2.59
CA PHE A 107 23.30 -19.61 1.31
C PHE A 107 24.64 -18.84 1.38
N MET A 108 24.85 -18.05 2.43
CA MET A 108 26.10 -17.32 2.63
C MET A 108 27.28 -18.26 2.74
N THR A 109 27.11 -19.36 3.48
CA THR A 109 28.17 -20.36 3.70
C THR A 109 28.56 -21.04 2.39
N ASP A 110 27.58 -21.43 1.58
CA ASP A 110 27.81 -22.14 0.32
C ASP A 110 28.39 -21.26 -0.79
N ASN A 111 28.12 -19.95 -0.75
CA ASN A 111 28.41 -19.06 -1.87
C ASN A 111 29.53 -18.04 -1.60
N PHE A 112 29.76 -17.65 -0.35
CA PHE A 112 30.65 -16.52 -0.03
C PHE A 112 31.66 -16.80 1.09
N ILE A 113 31.41 -17.79 1.95
CA ILE A 113 32.31 -18.11 3.06
C ILE A 113 33.30 -19.17 2.61
N SER A 114 34.58 -18.86 2.72
CA SER A 114 35.68 -19.79 2.56
C SER A 114 36.30 -20.12 3.92
N THR A 115 36.96 -21.27 4.02
CA THR A 115 37.70 -21.68 5.22
C THR A 115 39.17 -21.87 4.87
N ASN A 116 40.07 -21.29 5.65
CA ASN A 116 41.51 -21.47 5.45
C ASN A 116 42.01 -22.83 6.00
N GLU A 117 43.30 -23.12 5.83
CA GLU A 117 43.92 -24.35 6.34
C GLU A 117 43.88 -24.47 7.88
N ASP A 118 43.77 -23.34 8.58
CA ASP A 118 43.70 -23.26 10.04
C ASP A 118 42.26 -23.47 10.58
N GLY A 119 41.26 -23.54 9.70
CA GLY A 119 39.85 -23.71 10.06
C GLY A 119 39.09 -22.39 10.31
N ASP A 120 39.70 -21.24 10.03
CA ASP A 120 39.05 -19.94 10.17
C ASP A 120 38.19 -19.64 8.93
N SER A 121 36.93 -19.28 9.18
CA SER A 121 35.99 -18.84 8.14
C SER A 121 36.16 -17.36 7.82
N TYR A 122 36.23 -17.03 6.53
CA TYR A 122 36.34 -15.66 6.04
C TYR A 122 35.52 -15.46 4.76
N ILE A 123 35.14 -14.21 4.51
CA ILE A 123 34.55 -13.77 3.24
C ILE A 123 35.60 -12.92 2.55
N ALA A 124 36.06 -13.30 1.36
CA ALA A 124 36.91 -12.43 0.57
C ALA A 124 36.06 -11.28 0.03
N CYS A 125 36.53 -10.03 0.18
CA CYS A 125 35.78 -8.85 -0.23
C CYS A 125 35.38 -8.88 -1.72
N ASP A 126 36.17 -9.54 -2.57
CA ASP A 126 35.92 -9.64 -4.00
C ASP A 126 34.87 -10.72 -4.35
N ASP A 127 34.63 -11.67 -3.45
CA ASP A 127 33.71 -12.79 -3.67
C ASP A 127 32.28 -12.46 -3.20
N PHE A 128 32.11 -11.43 -2.37
CA PHE A 128 30.79 -11.04 -1.87
C PHE A 128 29.99 -10.25 -2.89
N ASP A 129 29.07 -10.95 -3.56
CA ASP A 129 28.10 -10.34 -4.46
C ASP A 129 26.85 -9.87 -3.69
N LEU A 130 26.82 -8.58 -3.39
CA LEU A 130 25.70 -7.93 -2.72
C LEU A 130 24.39 -8.05 -3.51
N GLY A 131 24.46 -8.03 -4.85
CA GLY A 131 23.29 -8.19 -5.71
C GLY A 131 22.69 -9.57 -5.58
N LYS A 132 23.53 -10.61 -5.66
CA LYS A 132 23.12 -12.01 -5.48
C LYS A 132 22.53 -12.26 -4.09
N PHE A 133 23.11 -11.67 -3.04
CA PHE A 133 22.58 -11.77 -1.68
C PHE A 133 21.17 -11.16 -1.53
N TYR A 134 20.95 -9.95 -2.08
CA TYR A 134 19.61 -9.34 -2.02
C TYR A 134 18.58 -10.07 -2.89
N SER A 135 18.98 -10.63 -4.04
CA SER A 135 18.09 -11.47 -4.86
C SER A 135 17.57 -12.67 -4.08
N GLU A 136 18.44 -13.37 -3.34
CA GLU A 136 18.04 -14.52 -2.53
C GLU A 136 17.02 -14.14 -1.44
N ILE A 137 17.21 -12.99 -0.78
CA ILE A 137 16.27 -12.48 0.23
C ILE A 137 14.87 -12.26 -0.37
N ILE A 138 14.81 -11.73 -1.60
CA ILE A 138 13.56 -11.44 -2.30
C ILE A 138 12.88 -12.76 -2.70
N GLU A 139 13.61 -13.65 -3.36
CA GLU A 139 13.09 -14.93 -3.84
C GLU A 139 12.57 -15.80 -2.69
N ALA A 140 13.29 -15.87 -1.58
CA ALA A 140 12.89 -16.63 -0.39
C ALA A 140 11.66 -16.04 0.32
N GLN A 141 11.33 -14.76 0.09
CA GLN A 141 10.11 -14.12 0.60
C GLN A 141 8.91 -14.36 -0.32
N GLU A 142 9.10 -14.30 -1.63
CA GLU A 142 8.02 -14.52 -2.61
C GLU A 142 7.48 -15.95 -2.55
N GLN A 143 8.29 -16.95 -2.21
CA GLN A 143 7.85 -18.34 -2.06
C GLN A 143 6.94 -18.59 -0.84
N LYS A 144 6.83 -17.63 0.11
CA LYS A 144 5.97 -17.73 1.29
C LYS A 144 4.61 -17.01 1.15
N ALA A 145 4.41 -16.25 0.06
CA ALA A 145 3.16 -15.53 -0.23
C ALA A 145 2.20 -16.38 -1.08
#